data_AF-A0A7S3LEB9-F1
#
_entry.id   AF-A0A7S3LEB9-F1
#
_cell.length_a   1.000
_cell.length_b   1.000
_cell.length_c   1.000
_cell.angle_alpha   90.00
_cell.angle_beta   90.00
_cell.angle_gamma   90.00
#
_symmetry.space_group_name_H-M   'P 1'
#
loop_
_entity.id
_entity.type
_entity.pdbx_description
1 polymer ?
#
loop_
_entity_poly.entity_id
_entity_poly.type
_entity_poly.pdbx_seq_one_letter_code
_entity_poly.pdbx_strand_id
1 'polypeptide(L)'
;ALPRQYIHIPSSFHLKVCGRPLQFEYWPRRLVEMSHFSLPIVTNQLYLKDKDWRETSHRDEKHWYYLNVYLGFDAHRVREKNNTVAQLFVYSRASGRLISCIDDARSMLMLTVGSSNFCQG
;
A
#
# COMPACT_ATOMS: atom_id res chain seq x y z
N ALA A 1 -7.81 -5.15 14.03
CA ALA A 1 -7.65 -6.57 13.67
C ALA A 1 -6.20 -6.84 13.27
N LEU A 2 -5.55 -7.82 13.91
CA LEU A 2 -4.13 -8.18 13.69
C LEU A 2 -3.74 -8.39 12.20
N PRO A 3 -4.59 -8.97 11.33
CA PRO A 3 -4.25 -9.18 9.91
C PRO A 3 -4.02 -7.89 9.11
N ARG A 4 -4.61 -6.74 9.48
CA ARG A 4 -4.31 -5.45 8.83
C ARG A 4 -2.92 -4.94 9.18
N GLN A 5 -2.35 -5.37 10.31
CA GLN A 5 -1.06 -4.90 10.79
C GLN A 5 0.13 -5.61 10.11
N TYR A 6 -0.11 -6.68 9.33
CA TYR A 6 0.94 -7.46 8.70
C TYR A 6 0.54 -7.86 7.27
N ILE A 7 1.39 -7.56 6.29
CA ILE A 7 1.13 -7.92 4.87
C ILE A 7 1.79 -9.22 4.43
N HIS A 8 2.78 -9.70 5.18
CA HIS A 8 3.53 -10.89 4.79
C HIS A 8 4.00 -11.61 6.05
N ILE A 9 3.18 -12.56 6.51
CA ILE A 9 3.60 -13.54 7.49
C ILE A 9 3.94 -14.82 6.71
N PRO A 10 5.16 -15.37 6.87
CA PRO A 10 5.53 -16.60 6.16
C PRO A 10 4.55 -17.73 6.46
N SER A 11 4.26 -18.55 5.46
CA SER A 11 3.32 -19.69 5.57
C SER A 11 3.74 -20.73 6.62
N SER A 12 5.01 -20.72 7.04
CA SER A 12 5.52 -21.54 8.14
C SER A 12 4.95 -21.14 9.51
N PHE A 13 4.39 -19.95 9.67
CA PHE A 13 3.80 -19.49 10.92
C PHE A 13 2.30 -19.78 10.98
N HIS A 14 1.90 -20.61 11.94
CA HIS A 14 0.49 -20.88 12.24
C HIS A 14 0.04 -20.06 13.45
N LEU A 15 -0.57 -18.91 13.20
CA LEU A 15 -1.07 -18.02 14.26
C LEU A 15 -2.54 -18.31 14.55
N LYS A 16 -2.88 -18.45 15.84
CA LYS A 16 -4.25 -18.66 16.30
C LYS A 16 -4.59 -17.64 17.39
N VAL A 17 -5.79 -17.05 17.34
CA VAL A 17 -6.33 -16.22 18.41
C VAL A 17 -7.59 -16.90 18.93
N CYS A 18 -7.63 -17.19 20.23
CA CYS A 18 -8.74 -17.92 20.87
C CYS A 18 -9.07 -19.24 20.14
N GLY A 19 -8.03 -19.99 19.73
CA GLY A 19 -8.18 -21.27 19.02
C GLY A 19 -8.55 -21.15 17.53
N ARG A 20 -8.89 -19.96 17.02
CA ARG A 20 -9.24 -19.75 15.62
C ARG A 20 -7.99 -19.37 14.80
N PRO A 21 -7.74 -20.03 13.65
CA PRO A 21 -6.63 -19.68 12.79
C PRO A 21 -6.81 -18.27 12.22
N LEU A 22 -5.73 -17.50 12.21
CA LEU A 22 -5.68 -16.21 11.55
C LEU A 22 -5.17 -16.37 10.12
N GLN A 23 -5.85 -15.73 9.18
CA GLN A 23 -5.42 -15.63 7.79
C GLN A 23 -4.88 -14.23 7.52
N PHE A 24 -3.64 -14.16 7.00
CA PHE A 24 -2.92 -12.91 6.74
C PHE A 24 -3.08 -12.44 5.29
N GLU A 25 -4.29 -12.57 4.76
CA GLU A 25 -4.68 -12.14 3.41
C GLU A 25 -5.63 -10.94 3.48
N TYR A 26 -5.34 -9.99 4.37
CA TYR A 26 -6.27 -8.89 4.66
C TYR A 26 -6.55 -8.02 3.42
N TRP A 27 -5.50 -7.50 2.77
CA TRP A 27 -5.66 -6.64 1.60
C TRP A 27 -6.03 -7.39 0.32
N PRO A 28 -5.44 -8.56 -0.01
CA PRO A 28 -5.85 -9.32 -1.20
C PRO A 28 -7.35 -9.66 -1.23
N ARG A 29 -7.99 -9.80 -0.07
CA ARG A 29 -9.43 -10.08 0.02
C ARG A 29 -10.33 -8.85 -0.01
N ARG A 30 -9.76 -7.67 0.19
CA ARG A 30 -10.51 -6.40 0.31
C ARG A 30 -10.35 -5.48 -0.88
N LEU A 31 -9.16 -5.44 -1.47
CA LEU A 31 -8.84 -4.56 -2.59
C LEU A 31 -9.35 -5.19 -3.90
N VAL A 32 -10.37 -4.57 -4.49
CA VAL A 32 -10.82 -4.84 -5.86
C VAL A 32 -10.10 -3.91 -6.84
N GLU A 33 -10.03 -4.33 -8.10
CA GLU A 33 -9.30 -3.62 -9.16
C GLU A 33 -7.84 -3.29 -8.76
N MET A 34 -7.21 -4.24 -8.08
CA MET A 34 -5.87 -4.04 -7.53
C MET A 34 -4.83 -3.91 -8.66
N SER A 35 -4.18 -2.76 -8.70
CA SER A 35 -3.00 -2.49 -9.50
C SER A 35 -1.74 -2.65 -8.64
N HIS A 36 -0.70 -3.26 -9.20
CA HIS A 36 0.60 -3.42 -8.56
C HIS A 36 1.69 -2.86 -9.49
N PHE A 37 2.58 -2.05 -8.93
CA PHE A 37 3.75 -1.58 -9.64
C PHE A 37 4.92 -1.38 -8.67
N SER A 38 6.13 -1.47 -9.22
CA SER A 38 7.37 -1.30 -8.47
C SER A 38 8.01 0.03 -8.81
N LEU A 39 8.25 0.85 -7.80
CA LEU A 39 8.95 2.13 -7.93
C LEU A 39 10.40 1.95 -7.51
N PRO A 40 11.38 2.17 -8.39
CA PRO A 40 12.77 2.17 -7.97
C PRO A 40 13.08 3.43 -7.17
N ILE A 41 13.79 3.25 -6.06
CA ILE A 41 14.13 4.26 -5.08
C ILE A 41 15.64 4.29 -4.92
N VAL A 42 16.21 5.47 -5.10
CA VAL A 42 17.62 5.76 -4.84
C VAL A 42 17.70 6.38 -3.44
N THR A 43 18.42 5.73 -2.52
CA THR A 43 18.46 6.14 -1.10
C THR A 43 19.09 7.49 -0.82
N ASN A 44 19.88 8.02 -1.77
CA ASN A 44 20.68 9.22 -1.58
C ASN A 44 20.20 10.45 -2.38
N GLN A 45 19.05 10.34 -3.06
CA GLN A 45 18.48 11.45 -3.82
C GLN A 45 17.12 11.85 -3.24
N LEU A 46 16.99 13.13 -2.86
CA LEU A 46 15.70 13.74 -2.55
C LEU A 46 14.92 13.93 -3.86
N TYR A 47 13.80 13.21 -3.99
CA TYR A 47 12.90 13.08 -5.15
C TYR A 47 12.37 14.37 -5.81
N LEU A 48 12.74 15.54 -5.30
CA LEU A 48 12.21 16.82 -5.77
C LEU A 48 12.85 17.32 -7.08
N LYS A 49 13.80 16.59 -7.68
CA LYS A 49 14.55 17.08 -8.86
C LYS A 49 14.47 16.28 -10.15
N ASP A 50 14.04 15.02 -10.13
CA ASP A 50 13.97 14.23 -11.38
C ASP A 50 12.62 14.34 -12.06
N LYS A 51 12.64 14.76 -13.33
CA LYS A 51 11.46 14.95 -14.19
C LYS A 51 10.79 13.64 -14.61
N ASP A 52 11.53 12.52 -14.58
CA ASP A 52 11.02 11.20 -14.95
C ASP A 52 11.47 10.13 -13.95
N TRP A 53 10.64 9.87 -12.94
CA TRP A 53 10.81 8.76 -11.99
C TRP A 53 10.85 7.37 -12.66
N ARG A 54 10.48 7.29 -13.94
CA ARG A 54 10.46 6.05 -14.75
C ARG A 54 11.78 5.77 -15.46
N GLU A 55 12.63 6.78 -15.64
CA GLU A 55 13.87 6.70 -16.44
C GLU A 55 15.11 7.03 -15.62
N THR A 56 15.09 6.70 -14.33
CA THR A 56 16.32 6.78 -13.55
C THR A 56 17.28 5.72 -14.09
N SER A 57 18.35 6.16 -14.75
CA SER A 57 19.42 5.31 -15.25
C SER A 57 20.22 4.75 -14.07
N HIS A 58 19.63 3.80 -13.35
CA HIS A 58 20.12 3.22 -12.08
C HIS A 58 21.40 2.37 -12.21
N ARG A 59 22.15 2.50 -13.30
CA ARG A 59 23.30 1.63 -13.55
C ARG A 59 24.51 1.93 -12.65
N ASP A 60 24.59 3.11 -12.04
CA ASP A 60 25.82 3.56 -11.34
C ASP A 60 25.71 3.80 -9.83
N GLU A 61 24.53 3.68 -9.21
CA GLU A 61 24.38 3.97 -7.77
C GLU A 61 24.33 2.70 -6.91
N LYS A 62 25.25 2.60 -5.92
CA LYS A 62 25.38 1.43 -5.03
C LYS A 62 24.19 1.19 -4.09
N HIS A 63 23.23 2.11 -4.00
CA HIS A 63 22.18 2.06 -2.99
C HIS A 63 20.81 2.42 -3.55
N TRP A 64 20.19 1.45 -4.22
CA TRP A 64 18.82 1.54 -4.70
C TRP A 64 17.99 0.32 -4.29
N TYR A 65 16.67 0.48 -4.20
CA TYR A 65 15.73 -0.60 -3.93
C TYR A 65 14.38 -0.34 -4.60
N TYR A 66 13.60 -1.39 -4.84
CA TYR A 66 12.21 -1.24 -5.28
C TYR A 66 11.25 -1.11 -4.09
N LEU A 67 10.35 -0.14 -4.17
CA LEU A 67 9.11 -0.10 -3.39
C LEU A 67 8.00 -0.78 -4.19
N ASN A 68 7.32 -1.73 -3.57
CA ASN A 68 6.09 -2.28 -4.13
C ASN A 68 4.91 -1.41 -3.71
N VAL A 69 4.17 -0.90 -4.68
CA VAL A 69 2.94 -0.13 -4.47
C VAL A 69 1.76 -0.98 -4.91
N TYR A 70 0.81 -1.15 -4.00
CA TYR A 70 -0.48 -1.79 -4.26
C TYR A 70 -1.57 -0.73 -4.13
N LEU A 71 -2.38 -0.58 -5.16
CA LEU A 71 -3.48 0.38 -5.22
C LEU A 71 -4.76 -0.36 -5.61
N GLY A 72 -5.85 -0.12 -4.92
CA GLY A 72 -7.14 -0.70 -5.26
C GLY A 72 -8.27 -0.08 -4.44
N PHE A 73 -9.51 -0.46 -4.75
CA PHE A 73 -10.68 -0.01 -4.02
C PHE A 73 -11.04 -1.02 -2.92
N ASP A 74 -11.30 -0.57 -1.70
CA ASP A 74 -11.77 -1.47 -0.64
C ASP A 74 -13.28 -1.76 -0.80
N ALA A 75 -13.62 -2.96 -1.26
CA ALA A 75 -15.03 -3.38 -1.45
C ALA A 75 -15.80 -3.49 -0.12
N HIS A 76 -15.12 -3.71 1.00
CA HIS A 76 -15.76 -3.81 2.32
C HIS A 76 -16.04 -2.45 2.96
N ARG A 77 -15.52 -1.38 2.37
CA ARG A 77 -15.70 -0.01 2.83
C ARG A 77 -17.15 0.43 2.96
N VAL A 78 -18.05 -0.04 2.10
CA VAL A 78 -19.49 0.30 2.18
C VAL A 78 -20.11 -0.11 3.51
N ARG A 79 -19.55 -1.13 4.18
CA ARG A 79 -20.03 -1.66 5.46
C ARG A 79 -19.39 -1.00 6.67
N GLU A 80 -18.23 -0.38 6.50
CA GLU A 80 -17.49 0.31 7.56
C GLU A 80 -17.85 1.79 7.44
N LYS A 81 -18.48 2.37 8.46
CA LYS A 81 -19.06 3.74 8.45
C LYS A 81 -18.08 4.91 8.15
N ASN A 82 -16.88 4.63 7.66
CA ASN A 82 -15.86 5.60 7.31
C ASN A 82 -15.62 5.69 5.79
N ASN A 83 -16.14 6.80 5.27
CA ASN A 83 -15.37 7.88 4.63
C ASN A 83 -14.84 7.60 3.21
N THR A 84 -15.11 8.49 2.25
CA THR A 84 -14.73 8.48 0.80
C THR A 84 -13.26 8.85 0.51
N VAL A 85 -12.42 8.82 1.54
CA VAL A 85 -10.97 9.14 1.55
C VAL A 85 -10.05 8.07 0.92
N ALA A 86 -8.92 8.47 0.35
CA ALA A 86 -7.89 7.51 -0.03
C ALA A 86 -6.95 7.27 1.15
N GLN A 87 -6.90 6.04 1.69
CA GLN A 87 -5.98 5.71 2.78
C GLN A 87 -4.64 5.20 2.24
N LEU A 88 -3.54 5.62 2.85
CA LEU A 88 -2.20 5.12 2.53
C LEU A 88 -1.64 4.34 3.72
N PHE A 89 -1.24 3.10 3.45
CA PHE A 89 -0.63 2.21 4.44
C PHE A 89 0.83 1.95 4.07
N VAL A 90 1.73 2.24 5.01
CA VAL A 90 3.17 2.02 4.82
C VAL A 90 3.62 0.85 5.68
N TYR A 91 4.15 -0.18 5.03
CA TYR A 91 4.64 -1.39 5.68
C TYR A 91 6.17 -1.47 5.64
N SER A 92 6.75 -2.05 6.69
CA SER A 92 8.17 -2.37 6.77
C SER A 92 8.50 -3.50 5.79
N ARG A 93 9.48 -3.28 4.92
CA ARG A 93 10.04 -4.36 4.09
C ARG A 93 10.68 -5.47 4.94
N ALA A 94 11.28 -5.11 6.07
CA ALA A 94 12.04 -6.06 6.90
C ALA A 94 11.12 -7.03 7.67
N SER A 95 9.96 -6.56 8.13
CA SER A 95 9.07 -7.34 9.01
C SER A 95 7.66 -7.56 8.45
N GLY A 96 7.31 -6.92 7.34
CA GLY A 96 5.93 -6.90 6.84
C GLY A 96 4.94 -6.17 7.75
N ARG A 97 5.41 -5.54 8.85
CA ARG A 97 4.59 -4.84 9.85
C ARG A 97 4.21 -3.44 9.38
N LEU A 98 2.98 -3.03 9.68
CA LEU A 98 2.49 -1.67 9.45
C LEU A 98 3.31 -0.67 10.28
N ILE A 99 3.91 0.31 9.61
CA ILE A 99 4.68 1.39 10.22
C ILE A 99 3.78 2.61 10.43
N SER A 100 3.03 3.00 9.40
CA SER A 100 2.18 4.19 9.44
C SER A 100 0.92 4.04 8.58
N CYS A 101 -0.10 4.78 8.96
CA CYS A 101 -1.38 4.89 8.26
C CYS A 101 -1.71 6.37 8.12
N ILE A 102 -2.04 6.80 6.91
CA ILE A 102 -2.55 8.13 6.63
C ILE A 102 -4.02 7.96 6.23
N ASP A 103 -4.90 8.54 7.02
CA ASP A 103 -6.35 8.34 6.88
C ASP A 103 -6.93 9.04 5.64
N ASP A 104 -6.32 10.14 5.18
CA ASP A 104 -6.61 10.75 3.90
C ASP A 104 -5.31 11.23 3.23
N ALA A 105 -4.80 10.40 2.32
CA ALA A 105 -3.59 10.65 1.56
C ALA A 105 -3.85 11.42 0.27
N ARG A 106 -5.09 11.83 -0.05
CA ARG A 106 -5.41 12.49 -1.33
C ARG A 106 -4.58 13.76 -1.54
N SER A 107 -4.52 14.63 -0.53
CA SER A 107 -3.73 15.87 -0.60
C SER A 107 -2.23 15.59 -0.74
N MET A 108 -1.71 14.58 -0.04
CA MET A 108 -0.29 14.20 -0.11
C MET A 108 0.07 13.62 -1.48
N LEU A 109 -0.80 12.79 -2.04
CA LEU A 109 -0.61 12.13 -3.32
C LEU A 109 -1.03 13.03 -4.50
N MET A 110 -1.40 14.28 -4.23
CA MET A 110 -1.94 15.23 -5.21
C MET A 110 -3.08 14.63 -6.05
N LEU A 111 -3.87 13.74 -5.44
CA LEU A 111 -5.05 13.15 -6.07
C LEU A 111 -6.18 14.16 -6.03
N THR A 112 -6.73 14.47 -7.20
CA THR A 112 -7.89 15.35 -7.32
C THR A 112 -9.07 14.75 -6.54
N VAL A 113 -9.62 15.52 -5.61
CA VAL A 113 -10.82 15.13 -4.87
C VAL A 113 -12.03 15.43 -5.74
N GLY A 114 -12.30 14.58 -6.74
CA GLY A 114 -13.43 14.80 -7.66
C GLY A 114 -13.40 13.90 -8.90
N SER A 115 -14.47 13.13 -9.06
CA SER A 115 -14.90 12.31 -10.21
C SER A 115 -13.86 11.36 -10.83
N SER A 116 -13.96 10.07 -10.50
CA SER A 116 -13.80 9.05 -11.54
C SER A 116 -14.96 9.23 -12.55
N ASN A 117 -14.70 9.01 -13.84
CA ASN A 117 -15.76 8.83 -14.86
C ASN A 117 -16.71 7.65 -14.56
N PHE A 118 -16.41 6.90 -13.49
CA PHE A 118 -17.18 5.78 -12.98
C PHE A 118 -17.60 6.11 -11.55
N CYS A 119 -18.69 6.88 -11.42
CA CYS A 119 -19.50 6.87 -10.22
C CYS A 119 -20.63 5.86 -10.47
N GLN A 120 -20.50 4.63 -9.99
CA GLN A 120 -21.70 3.83 -9.71
C GLN A 120 -22.14 4.19 -8.29
N GLY A 121 -23.22 4.98 -8.22
CA GLY A 121 -24.11 5.03 -7.06
C GLY A 121 -25.09 3.87 -7.11
#